data_AF-A0A3D0CCN5-F1
#
_entry.id   AF-A0A3D0CCN5-F1
#
_cell.length_a   1.000
_cell.length_b   1.000
_cell.length_c   1.000
_cell.angle_alpha   90.00
_cell.angle_beta   90.00
_cell.angle_gamma   90.00
#
_symmetry.space_group_name_H-M   'P 1'
#
loop_
_entity.id
_entity.type
_entity.pdbx_description
1 polymer ?
#
loop_
_entity_poly.entity_id
_entity_poly.type
_entity_poly.pdbx_seq_one_letter_code
_entity_poly.pdbx_strand_id
1 'polypeptide(L)' 'FDHWAHLVIHGCLHLVGFDHISDTEAVEMESIETSILKKLGISDPYLEQ' A
#
# COMPACT_ATOMS: atom_id res chain seq x y z
N PHE A 1 -14.87 -1.72 -0.71
CA PHE A 1 -14.38 -0.47 -0.08
C PHE A 1 -12.87 -0.56 0.07
N ASP A 2 -12.40 -1.64 0.69
CA ASP A 2 -11.00 -1.95 1.00
C ASP A 2 -10.08 -1.86 -0.23
N HIS A 3 -10.46 -2.50 -1.34
CA HIS A 3 -9.71 -2.42 -2.59
C HIS A 3 -9.64 -0.99 -3.17
N TRP A 4 -10.71 -0.20 -3.04
CA TRP A 4 -10.72 1.18 -3.52
C TRP A 4 -9.83 2.08 -2.66
N ALA A 5 -9.86 1.90 -1.34
CA ALA A 5 -8.99 2.60 -0.41
C ALA A 5 -7.51 2.26 -0.65
N HIS A 6 -7.21 0.97 -0.89
CA HIS A 6 -5.88 0.50 -1.29
C HIS A 6 -5.38 1.20 -2.54
N LEU A 7 -6.15 1.21 -3.63
CA LEU A 7 -5.76 1.87 -4.89
C LEU A 7 -5.54 3.38 -4.75
N VAL A 8 -6.32 4.06 -3.91
CA VAL A 8 -6.13 5.50 -3.64
C VAL A 8 -4.82 5.73 -2.89
N ILE A 9 -4.55 4.95 -1.84
CA ILE A 9 -3.31 5.07 -1.05
C ILE A 9 -2.10 4.74 -1.91
N HIS A 10 -2.17 3.64 -2.66
CA HIS A 10 -1.16 3.21 -3.62
C HIS A 10 -0.84 4.29 -4.65
N GLY A 11 -1.87 4.86 -5.29
CA GLY A 11 -1.71 5.98 -6.21
C GLY A 11 -1.09 7.21 -5.56
N CYS A 12 -1.46 7.55 -4.31
CA CYS A 12 -0.82 8.63 -3.57
C CYS A 12 0.66 8.37 -3.28
N LEU A 13 1.03 7.14 -2.94
CA LEU A 13 2.43 6.77 -2.69
C LEU A 13 3.28 6.91 -3.96
N HIS A 14 2.76 6.49 -5.12
CA HIS A 14 3.41 6.74 -6.40
C HIS A 14 3.60 8.23 -6.70
N LEU A 15 2.61 9.07 -6.41
CA LEU A 15 2.72 10.52 -6.61
C LEU A 15 3.77 11.18 -5.69
N VAL A 16 4.05 10.59 -4.52
CA VAL A 16 5.07 11.06 -3.58
C VAL A 16 6.46 10.48 -3.88
N GLY A 17 6.56 9.56 -4.85
CA GLY A 17 7.82 9.01 -5.35
C GLY A 17 8.19 7.64 -4.80
N PHE A 18 7.28 6.94 -4.13
CA PHE A 18 7.44 5.52 -3.87
C PHE A 18 7.13 4.72 -5.13
N ASP A 19 7.86 3.63 -5.32
CA ASP A 19 7.64 2.72 -6.43
C ASP A 19 7.83 1.28 -5.94
N HIS A 20 7.58 0.32 -6.81
CA HIS A 20 7.72 -1.10 -6.53
C HIS A 20 8.38 -1.81 -7.73
N ILE A 21 9.39 -1.17 -8.34
CA ILE A 21 10.12 -1.73 -9.48
C ILE A 21 11.06 -2.84 -9.02
N SER A 22 11.75 -2.64 -7.89
CA SER A 22 12.56 -3.66 -7.24
C SER A 22 11.87 -4.24 -6.00
N ASP A 23 12.22 -5.48 -5.64
CA ASP A 23 11.67 -6.16 -4.46
C ASP A 23 11.86 -5.35 -3.17
N THR A 24 12.98 -4.63 -3.04
CA THR A 24 13.26 -3.79 -1.87
C THR A 24 12.32 -2.59 -1.80
N GLU A 25 12.08 -1.92 -2.93
CA GLU A 25 11.17 -0.78 -3.02
C GLU A 25 9.72 -1.22 -2.79
N ALA A 26 9.34 -2.38 -3.34
CA ALA A 26 8.04 -3.00 -3.10
C ALA A 26 7.83 -3.22 -1.59
N VAL A 27 8.74 -3.91 -0.91
CA VAL A 27 8.62 -4.18 0.54
C VAL A 27 8.49 -2.89 1.36
N GLU A 28 9.21 -1.83 0.98
CA GLU A 28 9.09 -0.52 1.63
C GLU A 28 7.70 0.10 1.40
N MET A 29 7.23 0.15 0.16
CA MET A 29 5.93 0.72 -0.21
C MET A 29 4.79 -0.07 0.43
N GLU A 30 4.81 -1.40 0.35
CA GLU A 30 3.81 -2.32 0.94
C GLU A 30 3.69 -2.12 2.46
N SER A 31 4.82 -1.97 3.17
CA SER A 31 4.83 -1.71 4.61
C SER A 31 4.11 -0.39 4.97
N ILE A 32 4.27 0.63 4.13
CA ILE A 32 3.60 1.92 4.30
C ILE A 32 2.10 1.78 4.01
N GLU A 33 1.73 1.10 2.91
CA GLU A 33 0.33 0.83 2.57
C GLU A 33 -0.41 0.10 3.69
N THR A 34 0.16 -0.99 4.20
CA THR A 34 -0.39 -1.77 5.31
C THR A 34 -0.51 -0.93 6.59
N SER A 35 0.48 -0.08 6.89
CA SER A 35 0.43 0.82 8.04
C SER A 35 -0.71 1.85 7.95
N ILE A 36 -0.95 2.41 6.77
CA ILE A 36 -2.04 3.37 6.53
C ILE A 36 -3.39 2.67 6.59
N LEU A 37 -3.56 1.54 5.89
CA LEU A 37 -4.80 0.77 5.87
C LEU A 37 -5.20 0.30 7.26
N LYS A 38 -4.25 -0.17 8.07
CA LYS A 38 -4.48 -0.55 9.46
C LYS A 38 -5.00 0.61 10.31
N LYS A 39 -4.49 1.82 10.11
CA LYS A 39 -4.99 3.03 10.81
C LYS A 39 -6.42 3.40 10.40
N LEU A 40 -6.82 3.04 9.19
CA LEU A 40 -8.19 3.20 8.68
C LEU A 40 -9.12 2.03 9.08
N GLY A 41 -8.61 1.03 9.80
CA GLY A 41 -9.36 -0.16 10.18
C GLY A 41 -9.60 -1.15 9.03
N ILE A 42 -8.81 -1.05 7.96
CA ILE A 42 -8.88 -1.90 6.78
C ILE A 42 -7.83 -3.01 6.90
N SER A 43 -8.20 -4.23 6.50
CA SER A 43 -7.32 -5.38 6.51
C SER A 43 -6.14 -5.23 5.55
N ASP A 44 -5.05 -5.92 5.86
CA ASP A 44 -3.85 -5.96 5.03
C ASP A 44 -4.14 -6.67 3.68
N PRO A 45 -3.98 -5.96 2.53
CA PRO A 45 -4.30 -6.48 1.21
C PRO A 45 -3.27 -7.48 0.68
N TYR A 46 -2.15 -7.68 1.37
CA TYR A 46 -1.09 -8.62 0.98
C TYR A 46 -1.23 -10.00 1.63
N LEU A 47 -2.20 -10.20 2.52
CA LEU A 47 -2.45 -11.49 3.17
C LEU A 47 -3.10 -12.54 2.24
N GLU A 48 -3.66 -12.12 1.11
CA GLU A 48 -4.35 -12.98 0.14
C GLU A 48 -3.65 -13.03 -1.24
N GLN A 49 -2.42 -12.51 -1.36
CA GLN A 49 -1.65 -12.47 -2.61
C GLN A 49 -0.81 -13.73 -2.82
#